data_AF-A0A0N0SU95-F1
#
_entry.id   AF-A0A0N0SU95-F1
#
_cell.length_a   1.000
_cell.length_b   1.000
_cell.length_c   1.000
_cell.angle_alpha   90.00
_cell.angle_beta   90.00
_cell.angle_gamma   90.00
#
_symmetry.space_group_name_H-M   'P 1'
#
loop_
_entity.id
_entity.type
_entity.pdbx_description
1 polymer ?
#
loop_
_entity_poly.entity_id
_entity_poly.type
_entity_poly.pdbx_seq_one_letter_code
_entity_poly.pdbx_strand_id
1 'polypeptide(L)'
;MLTGCSSEYDAADLEYAGDYSSHPPLAVVGYPTTGTLRITQQVVWRIADGKVDALASLAADEEDRTAAKKTAENWIAAFRKGAGGKVTAEFYDEGSYRQTVVLYLHATGQIKQIYVLPGPAEGRDVRRVNMRELDPAEATAVAPWVPKKPGELGSTMLP
;
A
#
# COMPACT_ATOMS: atom_id res chain seq x y z
N MET A 1 -20.90 24.37 -24.85
CA MET A 1 -20.80 22.94 -24.53
C MET A 1 -19.49 22.73 -23.79
N LEU A 2 -19.52 22.73 -22.45
CA LEU A 2 -18.36 22.50 -21.58
C LEU A 2 -18.82 21.57 -20.46
N THR A 3 -18.73 20.28 -20.69
CA THR A 3 -18.99 19.23 -19.68
C THR A 3 -18.05 18.07 -20.00
N GLY A 4 -17.07 17.83 -19.13
CA GLY A 4 -16.29 16.59 -19.16
C GLY A 4 -14.82 16.76 -18.79
N CYS A 5 -14.50 17.05 -17.53
CA CYS A 5 -13.16 16.81 -16.97
C CYS A 5 -13.15 16.32 -15.50
N SER A 6 -14.29 16.15 -14.83
CA SER A 6 -14.32 15.83 -13.38
C SER A 6 -14.88 14.44 -13.02
N SER A 7 -15.57 13.74 -13.93
CA SER A 7 -16.34 12.54 -13.56
C SER A 7 -15.51 11.34 -13.08
N GLU A 8 -14.28 11.16 -13.59
CA GLU A 8 -13.42 10.03 -13.19
C GLU A 8 -12.73 10.27 -11.84
N TYR A 9 -12.30 11.51 -11.58
CA TYR A 9 -11.77 11.91 -10.28
C TYR A 9 -12.86 11.80 -9.20
N ASP A 10 -14.08 12.25 -9.51
CA ASP A 10 -15.23 12.15 -8.61
C ASP A 10 -15.54 10.67 -8.28
N ALA A 11 -15.46 9.76 -9.26
CA ALA A 11 -15.71 8.34 -9.03
C ALA A 11 -14.64 7.67 -8.15
N ALA A 12 -13.36 7.95 -8.39
CA ALA A 12 -12.26 7.38 -7.61
C ALA A 12 -12.24 7.91 -6.17
N ASP A 13 -12.55 9.19 -5.96
CA ASP A 13 -12.65 9.77 -4.63
C ASP A 13 -13.88 9.25 -3.87
N LEU A 14 -15.01 8.99 -4.56
CA LEU A 14 -16.19 8.34 -3.97
C LEU A 14 -15.91 6.89 -3.56
N GLU A 15 -15.24 6.11 -4.42
CA GLU A 15 -14.81 4.75 -4.08
C GLU A 15 -13.91 4.76 -2.84
N TYR A 16 -12.91 5.64 -2.84
CA TYR A 16 -12.01 5.80 -1.71
C TYR A 16 -12.74 6.20 -0.42
N ALA A 17 -13.70 7.13 -0.48
CA ALA A 17 -14.49 7.53 0.69
C ALA A 17 -15.35 6.37 1.23
N GLY A 18 -15.95 5.58 0.33
CA GLY A 18 -16.70 4.38 0.69
C GLY A 18 -15.81 3.34 1.37
N ASP A 19 -14.63 3.04 0.80
CA ASP A 19 -13.66 2.16 1.41
C ASP A 19 -13.19 2.67 2.77
N TYR A 20 -12.86 3.95 2.89
CA TYR A 20 -12.40 4.56 4.13
C TYR A 20 -13.44 4.41 5.25
N SER A 21 -14.73 4.58 4.94
CA SER A 21 -15.81 4.38 5.92
C SER A 21 -16.03 2.90 6.31
N SER A 22 -15.61 1.96 5.47
CA SER A 22 -15.85 0.52 5.65
C SER A 22 -14.69 -0.22 6.33
N HIS A 23 -13.56 0.47 6.57
CA HIS A 23 -12.34 -0.12 7.11
C HIS A 23 -11.86 0.59 8.37
N PRO A 24 -11.15 -0.12 9.27
CA PRO A 24 -10.45 0.53 10.37
C PRO A 24 -9.44 1.58 9.85
N PRO A 25 -9.28 2.72 10.54
CA PRO A 25 -8.28 3.70 10.17
C PRO A 25 -6.86 3.15 10.39
N LEU A 26 -5.95 3.52 9.49
CA LEU A 26 -4.53 3.21 9.57
C LEU A 26 -3.87 4.11 10.61
N ALA A 27 -3.13 3.54 11.56
CA ALA A 27 -2.23 4.34 12.40
C ALA A 27 -1.00 4.74 11.56
N VAL A 28 -0.64 6.01 11.58
CA VAL A 28 0.41 6.57 10.71
C VAL A 28 1.59 7.05 11.54
N VAL A 29 2.80 6.68 11.11
CA VAL A 29 4.08 7.16 11.66
C VAL A 29 4.95 7.65 10.50
N GLY A 30 5.71 8.73 10.69
CA GLY A 30 6.59 9.29 9.65
C GLY A 30 5.89 10.33 8.76
N TYR A 31 6.36 10.46 7.53
CA TYR A 31 6.09 11.62 6.67
C TYR A 31 5.45 11.22 5.32
N PRO A 32 4.20 10.73 5.29
CA PRO A 32 3.55 10.43 4.03
C PRO A 32 3.18 11.69 3.25
N THR A 33 3.21 11.59 1.92
CA THR A 33 2.42 12.48 1.05
C THR A 33 0.96 12.01 1.02
N THR A 34 0.03 12.86 0.58
CA THR A 34 -1.38 12.46 0.36
C THR A 34 -1.48 11.23 -0.53
N GLY A 35 -0.72 11.19 -1.63
CA GLY A 35 -0.69 10.07 -2.55
C GLY A 35 -0.15 8.79 -1.92
N THR A 36 0.95 8.87 -1.15
CA THR A 36 1.51 7.68 -0.50
C THR A 36 0.58 7.12 0.58
N LEU A 37 -0.04 7.99 1.37
CA LEU A 37 -1.00 7.56 2.39
C LEU A 37 -2.19 6.85 1.73
N ARG A 38 -2.79 7.47 0.70
CA ARG A 38 -3.94 6.93 -0.04
C ARG A 38 -3.65 5.54 -0.60
N ILE A 39 -2.55 5.35 -1.33
CA ILE A 39 -2.25 4.04 -1.93
C ILE A 39 -1.95 2.98 -0.86
N THR A 40 -1.29 3.37 0.24
CA THR A 40 -0.99 2.45 1.36
C THR A 40 -2.27 1.95 2.02
N GLN A 41 -3.24 2.84 2.23
CA GLN A 41 -4.54 2.47 2.76
C GLN A 41 -5.27 1.51 1.81
N GLN A 42 -5.32 1.82 0.51
CA GLN A 42 -5.92 0.94 -0.49
C GLN A 42 -5.28 -0.45 -0.50
N VAL A 43 -3.95 -0.56 -0.41
CA VAL A 43 -3.26 -1.85 -0.29
C VAL A 43 -3.77 -2.65 0.91
N VAL A 44 -3.78 -2.04 2.11
CA VAL A 44 -4.23 -2.70 3.35
C VAL A 44 -5.68 -3.16 3.22
N TRP A 45 -6.55 -2.32 2.69
CA TRP A 45 -7.97 -2.63 2.49
C TRP A 45 -8.19 -3.76 1.48
N ARG A 46 -7.51 -3.74 0.33
CA ARG A 46 -7.65 -4.81 -0.67
C ARG A 46 -7.09 -6.14 -0.18
N ILE A 47 -6.04 -6.13 0.65
CA ILE A 47 -5.56 -7.33 1.36
C ILE A 47 -6.61 -7.84 2.35
N ALA A 48 -7.20 -6.96 3.17
CA ALA A 48 -8.22 -7.32 4.15
C ALA A 48 -9.48 -7.91 3.49
N ASP A 49 -9.93 -7.28 2.40
CA ASP A 49 -11.06 -7.74 1.59
C ASP A 49 -10.78 -9.09 0.90
N GLY A 50 -9.51 -9.40 0.62
CA GLY A 50 -9.12 -10.57 -0.16
C GLY A 50 -9.42 -10.43 -1.65
N LYS A 51 -9.49 -9.20 -2.17
CA LYS A 51 -9.80 -8.91 -3.58
C LYS A 51 -8.50 -8.90 -4.42
N VAL A 52 -8.13 -10.06 -4.95
CA VAL A 52 -6.89 -10.27 -5.71
C VAL A 52 -6.73 -9.28 -6.87
N ASP A 53 -7.73 -9.16 -7.76
CA ASP A 53 -7.61 -8.30 -8.94
C ASP A 53 -7.58 -6.80 -8.58
N ALA A 54 -8.30 -6.40 -7.53
CA ALA A 54 -8.31 -5.03 -7.03
C ALA A 54 -7.01 -4.65 -6.31
N LEU A 55 -6.32 -5.62 -5.70
CA LEU A 55 -4.98 -5.40 -5.13
C LEU A 55 -3.94 -5.33 -6.26
N ALA A 56 -4.02 -6.23 -7.23
CA ALA A 56 -3.10 -6.27 -8.38
C ALA A 56 -3.18 -5.02 -9.26
N SER A 57 -4.34 -4.36 -9.35
CA SER A 57 -4.49 -3.12 -10.11
C SER A 57 -3.72 -1.93 -9.51
N LEU A 58 -3.28 -2.02 -8.25
CA LEU A 58 -2.45 -1.01 -7.60
C LEU A 58 -0.96 -1.10 -8.02
N ALA A 59 -0.59 -2.12 -8.80
CA ALA A 59 0.77 -2.31 -9.25
C ALA A 59 1.26 -1.16 -10.14
N ALA A 60 2.56 -0.87 -10.04
CA ALA A 60 3.22 0.15 -10.86
C ALA A 60 3.54 -0.33 -12.27
N ASP A 61 3.79 -1.62 -12.42
CA ASP A 61 4.07 -2.25 -13.71
C ASP A 61 2.77 -2.80 -14.29
N GLU A 62 2.21 -2.10 -15.26
CA GLU A 62 0.97 -2.51 -15.92
C GLU A 62 1.19 -3.59 -16.98
N GLU A 63 2.44 -3.78 -17.44
CA GLU A 63 2.81 -4.77 -18.46
C GLU A 63 2.91 -6.18 -17.85
N ASP A 64 3.27 -6.28 -16.56
CA ASP A 64 3.36 -7.55 -15.84
C ASP A 64 2.19 -7.80 -14.87
N ARG A 65 0.97 -7.75 -15.40
CA ARG A 65 -0.26 -7.99 -14.62
C ARG A 65 -0.32 -9.40 -14.02
N THR A 66 0.28 -10.39 -14.66
CA THR A 66 0.32 -11.76 -14.15
C THR A 66 1.19 -11.85 -12.89
N ALA A 67 2.36 -11.22 -12.87
CA ALA A 67 3.19 -11.13 -11.67
C ALA A 67 2.50 -10.37 -10.54
N ALA A 68 1.85 -9.25 -10.86
CA ALA A 68 1.10 -8.46 -9.89
C ALA A 68 -0.02 -9.29 -9.25
N LYS A 69 -0.77 -10.04 -10.06
CA LYS A 69 -1.82 -10.96 -9.59
C LYS A 69 -1.25 -12.03 -8.67
N LYS A 70 -0.12 -12.63 -9.03
CA LYS A 70 0.50 -13.67 -8.20
C LYS A 70 1.00 -13.11 -6.86
N THR A 71 1.61 -11.94 -6.88
CA THR A 71 2.01 -11.22 -5.67
C THR A 71 0.80 -10.90 -4.80
N ALA A 72 -0.31 -10.44 -5.40
CA ALA A 72 -1.56 -10.16 -4.68
C ALA A 72 -2.13 -11.40 -3.97
N GLU A 73 -2.16 -12.54 -4.64
CA GLU A 73 -2.55 -13.83 -4.06
C GLU A 73 -1.69 -14.16 -2.84
N ASN A 74 -0.37 -14.04 -2.96
CA ASN A 74 0.58 -14.31 -1.87
C ASN A 74 0.35 -13.37 -0.68
N TRP A 75 0.15 -12.07 -0.94
CA TRP A 75 -0.10 -11.08 0.12
C TRP A 75 -1.42 -11.33 0.83
N ILE A 76 -2.49 -11.63 0.10
CA ILE A 76 -3.79 -11.95 0.68
C ILE A 76 -3.69 -13.22 1.51
N ALA A 77 -3.06 -14.28 1.00
CA ALA A 77 -2.88 -15.52 1.73
C ALA A 77 -2.11 -15.32 3.04
N ALA A 78 -1.07 -14.50 3.02
CA ALA A 78 -0.21 -14.26 4.19
C ALA A 78 -0.80 -13.27 5.20
N PHE A 79 -1.43 -12.18 4.74
CA PHE A 79 -1.65 -10.99 5.56
C PHE A 79 -3.11 -10.61 5.77
N ARG A 80 -4.08 -11.25 5.09
CA ARG A 80 -5.51 -10.88 5.17
C ARG A 80 -6.02 -10.75 6.61
N LYS A 81 -5.71 -11.73 7.47
CA LYS A 81 -6.12 -11.71 8.88
C LYS A 81 -5.56 -10.50 9.62
N GLY A 82 -4.29 -10.17 9.40
CA GLY A 82 -3.64 -9.02 10.02
C GLY A 82 -4.18 -7.70 9.49
N ALA A 83 -4.44 -7.61 8.19
CA ALA A 83 -4.87 -6.40 7.51
C ALA A 83 -6.31 -6.02 7.85
N GLY A 84 -7.17 -7.00 8.16
CA GLY A 84 -8.53 -6.75 8.65
C GLY A 84 -8.60 -6.23 10.08
N GLY A 85 -7.47 -6.08 10.77
CA GLY A 85 -7.39 -5.55 12.14
C GLY A 85 -6.71 -4.19 12.21
N LYS A 86 -6.14 -3.89 13.38
CA LYS A 86 -5.31 -2.70 13.56
C LYS A 86 -4.01 -2.86 12.77
N VAL A 87 -3.70 -1.86 11.95
CA VAL A 87 -2.44 -1.76 11.21
C VAL A 87 -1.78 -0.42 11.52
N THR A 88 -0.45 -0.43 11.72
CA THR A 88 0.35 0.80 11.68
C THR A 88 1.17 0.80 10.40
N ALA A 89 1.11 1.88 9.64
CA ALA A 89 2.04 2.14 8.54
C ALA A 89 3.06 3.19 8.98
N GLU A 90 4.33 2.82 8.90
CA GLU A 90 5.44 3.75 9.07
C GLU A 90 6.04 4.09 7.71
N PHE A 91 6.08 5.39 7.42
CA PHE A 91 6.52 5.97 6.16
C PHE A 91 7.96 6.45 6.32
N TYR A 92 8.91 5.71 5.76
CA TYR A 92 10.33 5.99 5.86
C TYR A 92 10.79 6.95 4.77
N ASP A 93 11.59 7.93 5.19
CA ASP A 93 12.12 9.03 4.38
C ASP A 93 11.02 9.91 3.73
N GLU A 94 11.43 11.04 3.13
CA GLU A 94 10.50 11.93 2.44
C GLU A 94 10.06 11.32 1.11
N GLY A 95 8.76 11.00 1.00
CA GLY A 95 8.17 10.30 -0.15
C GLY A 95 7.99 11.12 -1.42
N SER A 96 8.93 12.00 -1.75
CA SER A 96 8.83 12.87 -2.94
C SER A 96 8.78 12.05 -4.24
N TYR A 97 9.65 11.05 -4.37
CA TYR A 97 9.73 10.19 -5.56
C TYR A 97 9.34 8.74 -5.29
N ARG A 98 10.05 8.05 -4.40
CA ARG A 98 9.75 6.69 -3.93
C ARG A 98 9.66 6.72 -2.41
N GLN A 99 8.81 5.87 -1.84
CA GLN A 99 8.70 5.78 -0.39
C GLN A 99 8.65 4.33 0.05
N THR A 100 9.48 4.01 1.04
CA THR A 100 9.43 2.73 1.74
C THR A 100 8.37 2.84 2.83
N VAL A 101 7.44 1.90 2.87
CA VAL A 101 6.40 1.85 3.90
C VAL A 101 6.47 0.51 4.59
N VAL A 102 6.52 0.51 5.92
CA VAL A 102 6.47 -0.69 6.75
C VAL A 102 5.10 -0.79 7.41
N LEU A 103 4.40 -1.88 7.13
CA LEU A 103 3.12 -2.23 7.71
C LEU A 103 3.34 -3.18 8.89
N TYR A 104 2.83 -2.78 10.04
CA TYR A 104 2.81 -3.58 11.27
C TYR A 104 1.38 -4.08 11.50
N LEU A 105 1.16 -5.38 11.30
CA LEU A 105 -0.15 -6.01 11.38
C LEU A 105 -0.36 -6.56 12.80
N HIS A 106 -0.96 -5.74 13.67
CA HIS A 106 -0.96 -5.98 15.12
C HIS A 106 -1.65 -7.26 15.55
N ALA A 107 -2.70 -7.69 14.83
CA ALA A 107 -3.45 -8.89 15.17
C ALA A 107 -2.66 -10.20 14.95
N THR A 108 -1.67 -10.19 14.06
CA THR A 108 -0.86 -11.37 13.73
C THR A 108 0.62 -11.21 14.10
N GLY A 109 1.06 -10.00 14.46
CA GLY A 109 2.47 -9.68 14.71
C GLY A 109 3.33 -9.70 13.44
N GLN A 110 2.72 -9.83 12.26
CA GLN A 110 3.43 -9.83 10.99
C GLN A 110 3.85 -8.42 10.61
N ILE A 111 4.96 -8.33 9.88
CA ILE A 111 5.49 -7.09 9.32
C ILE A 111 5.56 -7.25 7.81
N LYS A 112 5.14 -6.23 7.07
CA LYS A 112 5.24 -6.19 5.62
C LYS A 112 5.84 -4.88 5.15
N GLN A 113 6.95 -4.94 4.44
CA GLN A 113 7.48 -3.80 3.71
C GLN A 113 6.84 -3.71 2.32
N ILE A 114 6.44 -2.51 1.90
CA ILE A 114 6.02 -2.20 0.54
C ILE A 114 6.83 -1.02 0.00
N TYR A 115 6.99 -0.98 -1.32
CA TYR A 115 7.65 0.11 -2.01
C TYR A 115 6.63 0.87 -2.86
N VAL A 116 6.41 2.13 -2.50
CA VAL A 116 5.51 3.03 -3.22
C VAL A 116 6.31 3.82 -4.26
N LEU A 117 5.80 3.80 -5.48
CA LEU A 117 6.41 4.36 -6.68
C LEU A 117 5.49 5.43 -7.28
N PRO A 118 6.02 6.38 -8.08
CA PRO A 118 5.17 7.29 -8.85
C PRO A 118 4.42 6.50 -9.94
N GLY A 119 3.15 6.85 -10.17
CA GLY A 119 2.33 6.26 -11.23
C GLY A 119 2.48 6.96 -12.59
N PRO A 120 1.99 6.36 -13.69
CA PRO A 120 2.18 6.84 -15.06
C PRO A 120 1.30 8.04 -15.48
N ALA A 121 0.36 8.49 -14.64
CA ALA A 121 -0.61 9.53 -15.02
C ALA A 121 -0.06 10.96 -14.86
N GLU A 122 -0.50 11.87 -15.73
CA GLU A 122 -0.30 13.32 -15.58
C GLU A 122 -1.13 13.86 -14.41
N GLY A 123 -0.55 13.77 -13.21
CA GLY A 123 -1.11 14.30 -11.97
C GLY A 123 -0.12 14.03 -10.83
N ARG A 124 0.21 15.07 -10.07
CA ARG A 124 1.41 15.10 -9.19
C ARG A 124 1.40 14.08 -8.03
N ASP A 125 0.29 13.38 -7.81
CA ASP A 125 0.07 12.55 -6.61
C ASP A 125 -0.39 11.11 -6.89
N VAL A 126 -0.44 10.65 -8.14
CA VAL A 126 -0.76 9.25 -8.43
C VAL A 126 0.41 8.36 -8.00
N ARG A 127 0.14 7.44 -7.08
CA ARG A 127 1.11 6.47 -6.56
C ARG A 127 0.70 5.04 -6.91
N ARG A 128 1.69 4.17 -7.06
CA ARG A 128 1.54 2.74 -7.34
C ARG A 128 2.50 1.93 -6.47
N VAL A 129 2.36 0.61 -6.48
CA VAL A 129 3.12 -0.29 -5.59
C VAL A 129 3.97 -1.25 -6.41
N ASN A 130 5.20 -1.51 -5.97
CA ASN A 130 6.00 -2.59 -6.54
C ASN A 130 5.45 -3.95 -6.09
N MET A 131 5.01 -4.77 -7.04
CA MET A 131 4.38 -6.08 -6.78
C MET A 131 5.08 -7.18 -7.58
N ARG A 132 6.26 -7.61 -7.11
CA ARG A 132 7.12 -8.58 -7.80
C ARG A 132 7.60 -9.72 -6.90
N GLU A 133 6.79 -10.10 -5.92
CA GLU A 133 7.12 -11.15 -4.93
C GLU A 133 6.30 -12.40 -5.25
N LEU A 134 6.78 -13.13 -6.26
CA LEU A 134 6.08 -14.30 -6.83
C LEU A 134 6.18 -15.52 -5.92
N ASP A 135 7.25 -15.61 -5.13
CA ASP A 135 7.44 -16.63 -4.11
C ASP A 135 6.74 -16.20 -2.80
N PRO A 136 5.89 -17.05 -2.20
CA PRO A 136 5.33 -16.81 -0.86
C PRO A 136 6.39 -16.49 0.22
N ALA A 137 7.60 -17.04 0.11
CA ALA A 137 8.70 -16.74 1.02
C ALA A 137 9.19 -15.29 0.86
N GLU A 138 9.30 -14.78 -0.37
CA GLU A 138 9.63 -13.37 -0.63
C GLU A 138 8.50 -12.44 -0.14
N ALA A 139 7.25 -12.84 -0.35
CA ALA A 139 6.09 -12.06 0.06
C ALA A 139 6.05 -11.77 1.57
N THR A 140 6.59 -12.69 2.37
CA THR A 140 6.64 -12.64 3.84
C THR A 140 7.99 -12.27 4.43
N ALA A 141 9.00 -12.08 3.59
CA ALA A 141 10.33 -11.68 4.03
C ALA A 141 10.30 -10.28 4.67
N VAL A 142 10.99 -10.15 5.80
CA VAL A 142 11.20 -8.89 6.49
C VAL A 142 12.66 -8.50 6.32
N ALA A 143 12.91 -7.32 5.76
CA ALA A 143 14.28 -6.86 5.57
C ALA A 143 14.99 -6.66 6.93
N PRO A 144 16.29 -7.01 7.06
CA PRO A 144 16.98 -6.99 8.35
C PRO A 144 17.02 -5.63 9.06
N TRP A 145 16.90 -4.52 8.33
CA TRP A 145 16.92 -3.17 8.87
C TRP A 145 15.58 -2.76 9.50
N VAL A 146 14.48 -3.47 9.20
CA VAL A 146 13.14 -3.09 9.61
C VAL A 146 12.98 -3.26 11.14
N PRO A 147 12.62 -2.19 11.87
CA PRO A 147 12.45 -2.27 13.30
C PRO A 147 11.28 -3.14 13.70
N LYS A 148 11.35 -3.73 14.89
CA LYS A 148 10.28 -4.62 15.40
C LYS A 148 9.05 -3.85 15.84
N LYS A 149 9.22 -2.57 16.20
CA LYS A 149 8.12 -1.70 16.60
C LYS A 149 8.12 -0.42 15.76
N PRO A 150 6.93 0.11 15.43
CA PRO A 150 6.84 1.38 14.71
C PRO A 150 7.55 2.51 15.45
N GLY A 151 8.27 3.37 14.72
CA GLY A 151 8.86 4.61 15.21
C GLY A 151 10.24 4.48 15.85
N GLU A 152 10.81 3.27 15.96
CA GLU A 152 12.12 3.05 16.61
C GLU A 152 13.29 3.77 15.90
N LEU A 153 13.15 4.09 14.60
CA LEU A 153 14.16 4.80 13.81
C LEU A 153 13.79 6.25 13.51
N GLY A 154 12.72 6.80 14.11
CA GLY A 154 12.24 8.13 13.76
C GLY A 154 11.87 8.27 12.28
N SER A 155 11.46 7.16 11.65
CA SER A 155 11.08 7.10 10.23
C SER A 155 12.16 7.55 9.25
N THR A 156 13.42 7.33 9.60
CA THR A 156 14.58 7.48 8.70
C THR A 156 15.18 6.11 8.45
N MET A 157 15.52 5.78 7.20
CA MET A 157 16.27 4.55 6.94
C MET A 157 17.70 4.69 7.47
N LEU A 158 18.24 3.65 8.11
CA LEU A 158 19.65 3.62 8.48
C LEU A 158 20.49 3.60 7.19
N PRO A 159 21.53 4.45 7.07
CA PRO A 159 22.42 4.46 5.90
C PRO A 159 23.29 3.20 5.79
#